data_AF-A0A2C5YIZ7-F1
#
_entry.id   AF-A0A2C5YIZ7-F1
#
_cell.length_a   1.000
_cell.length_b   1.000
_cell.length_c   1.000
_cell.angle_alpha   90.00
_cell.angle_beta   90.00
_cell.angle_gamma   90.00
#
_symmetry.space_group_name_H-M   'P 1'
#
loop_
_entity.id
_entity.type
_entity.pdbx_description
1 polymer ?
#
loop_
_entity_poly.entity_id
_entity_poly.type
_entity_poly.pdbx_seq_one_letter_code
_entity_poly.pdbx_strand_id
1 'polypeptide(L)'
;MRQATNVYVICGFASMGGGLFGFDISSMSGVLGTQAYKQYFGHPVSYSQGGITASMPAGSLAGSLLSSVLADRFSRKVAMQVACVLWVLGSAMQCAAQNVAMLCAGRSIAGLCVGIASSIVPVYQAEIAPKEIRGRVVR
;
A
#
# COMPACT_ATOMS: atom_id res chain seq x y z
N MET A 1 0.09 35.65 4.33
CA MET A 1 -0.31 34.22 4.33
C MET A 1 0.95 33.35 4.23
N ARG A 2 1.46 32.85 5.36
CA ARG A 2 2.63 31.96 5.42
C ARG A 2 2.13 30.51 5.51
N GLN A 3 1.97 29.83 4.38
CA GLN A 3 1.72 28.38 4.34
C GLN A 3 2.47 27.72 3.17
N ALA A 4 3.75 28.06 3.02
CA ALA A 4 4.67 27.28 2.22
C ALA A 4 5.55 26.44 3.17
N THR A 5 4.93 25.51 3.90
CA THR A 5 5.70 24.45 4.58
C THR A 5 6.24 23.55 3.48
N ASN A 6 7.45 23.86 3.04
CA ASN A 6 8.30 23.19 2.05
C ASN A 6 7.66 22.01 1.29
N VAL A 7 7.15 22.28 0.08
CA VAL A 7 6.51 21.28 -0.82
C VAL A 7 7.37 20.03 -1.01
N TYR A 8 8.70 20.18 -1.00
CA TYR A 8 9.65 19.06 -1.07
C TYR A 8 9.52 18.08 0.11
N VAL A 9 9.23 18.57 1.32
CA VAL A 9 9.07 17.72 2.51
C VAL A 9 7.77 16.93 2.40
N ILE A 10 6.67 17.56 2.00
CA ILE A 10 5.36 16.91 1.83
C ILE A 10 5.43 15.83 0.74
N CYS A 11 6.08 16.15 -0.38
CA CYS A 11 6.27 15.19 -1.47
C CYS A 11 7.23 14.07 -1.07
N GLY A 12 8.28 14.36 -0.29
CA GLY A 12 9.16 13.36 0.30
C GLY A 12 8.41 12.36 1.17
N PHE A 13 7.56 12.83 2.10
CA PHE A 13 6.71 11.95 2.91
C PHE A 13 5.73 11.12 2.07
N ALA A 14 5.13 11.72 1.04
CA ALA A 14 4.24 11.00 0.14
C ALA A 14 4.99 9.90 -0.67
N SER A 15 6.20 10.17 -1.14
CA SER A 15 7.04 9.20 -1.86
C SER A 15 7.59 8.10 -0.94
N MET A 16 7.87 8.42 0.33
CA MET A 16 8.22 7.40 1.34
C MET A 16 7.10 6.37 1.52
N GLY A 17 5.84 6.80 1.46
CA GLY A 17 4.69 5.88 1.46
C GLY A 17 4.75 4.89 0.29
N GLY A 18 5.02 5.39 -0.93
CA GLY A 18 5.25 4.55 -2.11
C GLY A 18 6.37 3.53 -1.93
N GLY A 19 7.49 3.95 -1.33
CA GLY A 19 8.62 3.08 -1.03
C GLY A 19 8.29 1.98 -0.01
N LEU A 20 7.51 2.30 1.03
CA LEU A 20 7.03 1.34 2.04
C LEU A 20 6.18 0.23 1.41
N PHE A 21 5.30 0.56 0.45
CA PHE A 21 4.51 -0.44 -0.26
C PHE A 21 5.37 -1.35 -1.13
N GLY A 22 6.36 -0.78 -1.83
CA GLY A 22 7.33 -1.56 -2.61
C GLY A 22 8.15 -2.51 -1.73
N PHE A 23 8.57 -2.03 -0.55
CA PHE A 23 9.29 -2.85 0.42
C PHE A 23 8.46 -4.04 0.90
N ASP A 24 7.18 -3.85 1.22
CA ASP A 24 6.30 -4.96 1.64
C ASP A 24 6.16 -6.04 0.56
N ILE A 25 5.95 -5.63 -0.71
CA ILE A 25 5.89 -6.55 -1.85
C ILE A 25 7.21 -7.32 -2.01
N SER A 26 8.35 -6.62 -1.96
CA SER A 26 9.67 -7.24 -2.10
C SER A 26 10.03 -8.15 -0.94
N SER A 27 9.69 -7.77 0.30
CA SER A 27 9.98 -8.55 1.50
C SER A 27 9.30 -9.92 1.44
N MET A 28 8.07 -9.99 0.90
CA MET A 28 7.33 -11.24 0.79
C MET A 28 8.00 -12.23 -0.16
N SER A 29 8.54 -11.78 -1.29
CA SER A 29 9.34 -12.62 -2.19
C SER A 29 10.55 -13.26 -1.49
N GLY A 30 11.17 -12.57 -0.53
CA GLY A 30 12.22 -13.15 0.31
C GLY A 30 11.71 -14.20 1.30
N VAL A 31 10.58 -13.93 1.95
CA VAL A 31 9.99 -14.83 2.95
C VAL A 31 9.49 -16.14 2.32
N LEU A 32 8.89 -16.07 1.13
CA LEU A 32 8.38 -17.22 0.37
C LEU A 32 9.45 -18.32 0.13
N GLY A 33 10.72 -17.94 0.02
CA GLY A 33 11.84 -18.87 -0.18
C GLY A 33 12.33 -19.57 1.09
N THR A 34 12.00 -19.05 2.27
CA THR A 34 12.63 -19.43 3.55
C THR A 34 12.08 -20.75 4.09
N GLN A 35 12.95 -21.62 4.65
CA GLN A 35 12.53 -22.89 5.26
C GLN A 35 11.57 -22.70 6.45
N ALA A 36 11.76 -21.64 7.24
CA ALA A 36 10.88 -21.28 8.35
C ALA A 36 9.42 -21.06 7.91
N TYR A 37 9.21 -20.38 6.79
CA TYR A 37 7.87 -20.17 6.21
C TYR A 37 7.24 -21.48 5.74
N LYS A 38 8.02 -22.33 5.07
CA LYS A 38 7.55 -23.65 4.59
C LYS A 38 7.18 -24.58 5.74
N GLN A 39 7.94 -24.59 6.82
CA GLN A 39 7.65 -25.40 8.00
C GLN A 39 6.45 -24.86 8.79
N TYR A 40 6.34 -23.55 8.96
CA TYR A 40 5.25 -22.93 9.72
C TYR A 40 3.88 -23.08 9.04
N PHE A 41 3.82 -22.99 7.72
CA PHE A 41 2.58 -23.16 6.94
C PHE A 41 2.36 -24.57 6.37
N GLY A 42 3.17 -25.56 6.78
CA GLY A 42 2.97 -26.97 6.40
C GLY A 42 3.18 -27.27 4.92
N HIS A 43 4.22 -26.71 4.29
CA HIS A 43 4.52 -26.80 2.86
C HIS A 43 3.33 -26.40 1.98
N PRO A 44 2.96 -25.11 1.94
CA PRO A 44 1.87 -24.64 1.08
C PRO A 44 2.23 -24.90 -0.39
N VAL A 45 1.67 -25.96 -0.97
CA VAL A 45 1.90 -26.39 -2.35
C VAL A 45 1.07 -25.55 -3.34
N SER A 46 1.71 -25.10 -4.41
CA SER A 46 1.20 -24.45 -5.64
C SER A 46 0.00 -23.50 -5.50
N TYR A 47 -1.21 -24.02 -5.26
CA TYR A 47 -2.44 -23.23 -5.16
C TYR A 47 -2.46 -22.28 -3.96
N SER A 48 -1.96 -22.74 -2.79
CA SER A 48 -1.95 -21.91 -1.59
C SER A 48 -0.95 -20.75 -1.71
N GLN A 49 0.22 -21.01 -2.30
CA GLN A 49 1.23 -19.99 -2.53
C GLN A 49 0.78 -18.97 -3.58
N GLY A 50 0.13 -19.43 -4.65
CA GLY A 50 -0.51 -18.56 -5.64
C GLY A 50 -1.64 -17.71 -5.05
N GLY A 51 -2.44 -18.26 -4.13
CA GLY A 51 -3.48 -17.50 -3.42
C GLY A 51 -2.91 -16.37 -2.57
N ILE A 52 -1.79 -16.61 -1.89
CA ILE A 52 -1.12 -15.60 -1.06
C ILE A 52 -0.56 -14.46 -1.91
N THR A 53 0.09 -14.78 -3.02
CA THR A 53 0.63 -13.75 -3.93
C THR A 53 -0.45 -13.02 -4.72
N ALA A 54 -1.57 -13.68 -5.06
CA ALA A 54 -2.71 -13.07 -5.76
C ALA A 54 -3.62 -12.24 -4.83
N SER A 55 -3.65 -12.52 -3.53
CA SER A 55 -4.51 -11.82 -2.57
C SER A 55 -4.24 -10.31 -2.48
N MET A 56 -2.98 -9.90 -2.66
CA MET A 56 -2.55 -8.50 -2.62
C MET A 56 -2.97 -7.70 -3.86
N PRO A 57 -2.71 -8.14 -5.11
CA PRO A 57 -3.21 -7.46 -6.29
C PRO A 57 -4.74 -7.50 -6.39
N ALA A 58 -5.40 -8.57 -5.91
CA ALA A 58 -6.86 -8.59 -5.78
C ALA A 58 -7.36 -7.48 -4.83
N GLY A 59 -6.72 -7.33 -3.68
CA GLY A 59 -6.97 -6.21 -2.76
C GLY A 59 -6.69 -4.84 -3.39
N SER A 60 -5.59 -4.71 -4.13
CA SER A 60 -5.23 -3.46 -4.82
C SER A 60 -6.22 -3.07 -5.90
N LEU A 61 -6.79 -4.04 -6.62
CA LEU A 61 -7.82 -3.78 -7.61
C LEU A 61 -9.08 -3.22 -6.95
N ALA A 62 -9.56 -3.88 -5.89
CA ALA A 62 -10.68 -3.37 -5.09
C ALA A 62 -10.37 -1.99 -4.48
N GLY A 63 -9.13 -1.78 -4.03
CA GLY A 63 -8.67 -0.52 -3.44
C GLY A 63 -8.67 0.61 -4.45
N SER A 64 -8.25 0.35 -5.69
CA SER A 64 -8.25 1.33 -6.78
C SER A 64 -9.65 1.71 -7.25
N LEU A 65 -10.62 0.78 -7.19
CA LEU A 65 -12.02 1.07 -7.49
C LEU A 65 -12.68 1.90 -6.38
N LEU A 66 -12.31 1.64 -5.13
CA LEU A 66 -12.77 2.45 -4.00
C LEU A 66 -12.10 3.81 -3.98
N SER A 67 -10.84 3.91 -4.42
CA SER A 67 -10.04 5.14 -4.36
C SER A 67 -10.61 6.25 -5.23
N SER A 68 -11.18 5.93 -6.39
CA SER A 68 -11.85 6.90 -7.27
C SER A 68 -13.07 7.51 -6.58
N VAL A 69 -13.92 6.70 -5.96
CA VAL A 69 -15.08 7.20 -5.18
C VAL A 69 -14.64 7.98 -3.94
N LEU A 70 -13.61 7.50 -3.23
CA LEU A 70 -13.09 8.15 -2.04
C LEU A 70 -12.40 9.49 -2.36
N ALA A 71 -11.70 9.59 -3.49
CA ALA A 71 -11.03 10.82 -3.92
C ALA A 71 -12.03 11.91 -4.34
N ASP A 72 -13.17 11.51 -4.91
CA ASP A 72 -14.24 12.45 -5.29
C ASP A 72 -15.10 12.88 -4.10
N ARG A 73 -15.32 11.99 -3.12
CA ARG A 73 -16.17 12.27 -1.94
C ARG A 73 -15.42 12.82 -0.73
N PHE A 74 -14.18 12.42 -0.51
CA PHE A 74 -13.37 12.80 0.65
C PHE A 74 -12.13 13.59 0.20
N SER A 75 -11.79 14.64 0.96
CA SER A 75 -10.53 15.38 0.76
C SER A 75 -9.33 14.43 0.71
N ARG A 76 -8.44 14.62 -0.27
CA ARG A 76 -7.27 13.75 -0.55
C ARG A 76 -6.39 13.47 0.66
N LYS A 77 -6.26 14.45 1.56
CA LYS A 77 -5.55 14.31 2.84
C LYS A 77 -6.18 13.24 3.76
N VAL A 78 -7.50 13.20 3.83
CA VAL A 78 -8.24 12.21 4.65
C VAL A 78 -8.08 10.82 4.04
N ALA A 79 -8.13 10.71 2.72
CA ALA A 79 -7.94 9.43 2.05
C ALA A 79 -6.51 8.87 2.27
N MET A 80 -5.47 9.71 2.30
CA MET A 80 -4.12 9.29 2.71
C MET A 80 -4.08 8.79 4.16
N GLN A 81 -4.76 9.48 5.09
CA GLN A 81 -4.82 9.05 6.50
C GLN A 81 -5.52 7.70 6.65
N VAL A 82 -6.63 7.49 5.94
CA VAL A 82 -7.35 6.20 5.92
C VAL A 82 -6.46 5.10 5.36
N ALA A 83 -5.73 5.36 4.27
CA ALA A 83 -4.78 4.40 3.72
C ALA A 83 -3.71 4.00 4.75
N CYS A 84 -3.14 4.96 5.50
CA CYS A 84 -2.19 4.65 6.57
C CYS A 84 -2.79 3.77 7.68
N VAL A 85 -4.04 4.00 8.08
CA VAL A 85 -4.71 3.17 9.09
C VAL A 85 -4.92 1.76 8.56
N LEU A 86 -5.41 1.61 7.32
CA LEU A 86 -5.56 0.31 6.66
C LEU A 86 -4.23 -0.42 6.52
N TRP A 87 -3.14 0.31 6.26
CA TRP A 87 -1.79 -0.24 6.23
C TRP A 87 -1.40 -0.84 7.56
N VAL A 88 -1.53 -0.09 8.66
CA VAL A 88 -1.17 -0.55 10.00
C VAL A 88 -1.99 -1.79 10.39
N LEU A 89 -3.29 -1.79 10.11
CA LEU A 89 -4.17 -2.93 10.36
C LEU A 89 -3.76 -4.16 9.53
N GLY A 90 -3.50 -3.97 8.23
CA GLY A 90 -3.05 -5.03 7.33
C GLY A 90 -1.71 -5.62 7.75
N SER A 91 -0.73 -4.79 8.13
CA SER A 91 0.57 -5.25 8.63
C SER A 91 0.45 -5.97 9.98
N ALA A 92 -0.36 -5.45 10.91
CA ALA A 92 -0.59 -6.11 12.20
C ALA A 92 -1.23 -7.50 12.03
N MET A 93 -2.21 -7.63 11.13
CA MET A 93 -2.83 -8.92 10.81
C MET A 93 -1.85 -9.91 10.17
N GLN A 94 -0.95 -9.42 9.30
CA GLN A 94 0.09 -10.25 8.70
C GLN A 94 1.12 -10.74 9.74
N CYS A 95 1.51 -9.87 10.69
CA CYS A 95 2.39 -10.25 11.80
C CYS A 95 1.73 -11.27 12.75
N ALA A 96 0.42 -11.16 12.98
CA ALA A 96 -0.33 -12.06 13.84
C ALA A 96 -0.86 -13.32 13.10
N ALA A 97 -0.50 -13.52 11.83
CA ALA A 97 -1.07 -14.59 11.02
C ALA A 97 -0.64 -15.98 11.53
N GLN A 98 -1.61 -16.79 11.94
CA GLN A 98 -1.39 -18.19 12.34
C GLN A 98 -1.70 -19.19 11.21
N ASN A 99 -2.51 -18.78 10.23
CA ASN A 99 -2.97 -19.62 9.13
C ASN A 99 -2.80 -18.90 7.79
N VAL A 100 -2.67 -19.65 6.70
CA VAL A 100 -2.55 -19.12 5.33
C VAL A 100 -3.72 -18.18 4.99
N ALA A 101 -4.95 -18.52 5.39
CA ALA A 101 -6.13 -17.69 5.15
C ALA A 101 -6.04 -16.32 5.85
N MET A 102 -5.50 -16.28 7.08
CA MET A 102 -5.32 -15.03 7.83
C MET A 102 -4.23 -14.15 7.21
N LEU A 103 -3.16 -14.78 6.70
CA LEU A 103 -2.13 -14.10 5.92
C LEU A 103 -2.72 -13.49 4.64
N CYS A 104 -3.52 -14.25 3.88
CA CYS A 104 -4.21 -13.76 2.69
C CYS A 104 -5.15 -12.59 3.02
N ALA A 105 -5.93 -12.68 4.10
CA ALA A 105 -6.82 -11.59 4.52
C ALA A 105 -6.03 -10.30 4.86
N GLY A 106 -4.95 -10.42 5.63
CA GLY A 106 -4.06 -9.29 5.93
C GLY A 106 -3.43 -8.69 4.68
N ARG A 107 -3.01 -9.54 3.72
CA ARG A 107 -2.47 -9.10 2.42
C ARG A 107 -3.51 -8.41 1.55
N SER A 108 -4.76 -8.86 1.55
CA SER A 108 -5.84 -8.18 0.82
C SER A 108 -6.13 -6.80 1.41
N ILE A 109 -6.11 -6.65 2.73
CA ILE A 109 -6.28 -5.35 3.41
C ILE A 109 -5.10 -4.43 3.13
N ALA A 110 -3.87 -4.93 3.22
CA ALA A 110 -2.68 -4.18 2.81
C ALA A 110 -2.76 -3.79 1.32
N GLY A 111 -3.23 -4.71 0.47
CA GLY A 111 -3.48 -4.47 -0.95
C GLY A 111 -4.47 -3.33 -1.19
N LEU A 112 -5.59 -3.27 -0.45
CA LEU A 112 -6.55 -2.17 -0.52
C LEU A 112 -5.87 -0.82 -0.26
N CYS A 113 -4.99 -0.76 0.75
CA CYS A 113 -4.19 0.44 1.03
C CYS A 113 -3.29 0.80 -0.16
N VAL A 114 -2.56 -0.15 -0.73
CA VAL A 114 -1.65 0.09 -1.87
C VAL A 114 -2.43 0.63 -3.07
N GLY A 115 -3.60 0.06 -3.38
CA GLY A 115 -4.45 0.53 -4.47
C GLY A 115 -4.94 1.96 -4.26
N ILE A 116 -5.35 2.30 -3.04
CA ILE A 116 -5.78 3.67 -2.69
C ILE A 116 -4.61 4.64 -2.75
N ALA A 117 -3.48 4.30 -2.14
CA ALA A 117 -2.34 5.19 -2.07
C ALA A 117 -1.70 5.42 -3.45
N SER A 118 -1.61 4.40 -4.29
CA SER A 118 -1.07 4.52 -5.66
C SER A 118 -1.88 5.48 -6.53
N SER A 119 -3.20 5.56 -6.35
CA SER A 119 -4.03 6.53 -7.08
C SER A 119 -3.96 7.94 -6.49
N ILE A 120 -3.85 8.08 -5.17
CA ILE A 120 -4.00 9.37 -4.47
C ILE A 120 -2.68 10.13 -4.34
N VAL A 121 -1.57 9.43 -4.11
CA VAL A 121 -0.23 10.03 -3.95
C VAL A 121 0.18 10.91 -5.15
N PRO A 122 0.17 10.44 -6.41
CA PRO A 122 0.59 11.26 -7.55
C PRO A 122 -0.37 12.43 -7.78
N VAL A 123 -1.66 12.23 -7.51
CA VAL A 123 -2.72 13.22 -7.65
C VAL A 123 -2.57 14.34 -6.61
N TYR A 124 -2.23 13.98 -5.37
CA TYR A 124 -1.92 14.91 -4.29
C TYR A 124 -0.62 15.69 -4.54
N GLN A 125 0.43 15.00 -4.98
CA GLN A 125 1.69 15.63 -5.37
C GLN A 125 1.48 16.63 -6.53
N ALA A 126 0.66 16.27 -7.51
CA ALA A 126 0.32 17.16 -8.62
C ALA A 126 -0.46 18.41 -8.14
N GLU A 127 -1.31 18.32 -7.13
CA GLU A 127 -2.04 19.49 -6.62
C GLU A 127 -1.18 20.46 -5.82
N ILE A 128 -0.21 19.95 -5.06
CA ILE A 128 0.63 20.78 -4.19
C ILE A 128 1.85 21.33 -4.93
N ALA A 129 2.32 20.65 -5.98
CA ALA A 129 3.50 21.08 -6.71
C ALA A 129 3.25 22.36 -7.56
N PRO A 130 4.07 23.42 -7.38
CA PRO A 130 4.10 24.58 -8.27
C PRO A 130 4.32 24.18 -9.73
N LYS A 131 3.76 24.95 -10.67
CA LYS A 131 3.79 24.67 -12.13
C LYS A 131 5.20 24.37 -12.67
N GLU A 132 6.24 24.96 -12.08
CA GLU A 132 7.64 24.84 -12.52
C GLU A 132 8.32 23.53 -12.10
N ILE A 133 7.88 22.89 -11.01
CA ILE A 133 8.51 21.67 -10.45
C ILE A 133 7.63 20.43 -10.52
N ARG A 134 6.37 20.57 -10.98
CA ARG A 134 5.38 19.49 -11.10
C ARG A 134 5.92 18.25 -11.83
N GLY A 135 6.68 18.45 -12.91
CA GLY A 135 7.27 17.36 -13.70
C GLY A 135 8.45 16.63 -13.05
N ARG A 136 9.05 17.19 -11.99
CA ARG A 136 10.16 16.57 -11.24
C ARG A 136 9.69 15.85 -9.98
N VAL A 137 8.51 16.20 -9.48
CA VAL A 137 7.95 15.68 -8.23
C VAL A 137 7.05 14.46 -8.46
N VAL A 138 6.36 14.41 -9.61
CA VAL A 138 5.42 13.32 -9.95
C VAL A 138 6.11 12.16 -10.70
N ARG A 139 7.35 12.35 -11.16
CA ARG A 139 8.10 11.37 -11.97
C ARG A 139 8.96 10.49 -11.07
#